data_AF-A0A9E5BP18-F1
#
_entry.id   AF-A0A9E5BP18-F1
#
_cell.length_a   1.000
_cell.length_b   1.000
_cell.length_c   1.000
_cell.angle_alpha   90.00
_cell.angle_beta   90.00
_cell.angle_gamma   90.00
#
_symmetry.space_group_name_H-M   'P 1'
#
loop_
_entity.id
_entity.type
_entity.pdbx_description
1 polymer ?
#
loop_
_entity_poly.entity_id
_entity_poly.type
_entity_poly.pdbx_seq_one_letter_code
_entity_poly.pdbx_strand_id
1 'polypeptide(L)'
;MATYKTASKQLLDNYACISTLEPTDITVGQSVTVGSLGAPFNGTFTVLALPQYSFTGVDAETGEFLYDTNIAIPNQILYACTGNAVEFVAIYTGTVTYTQTCTWITATDIEDWIGIGTATAADTTFLTICAAAANSFCYRRRQEVGYFDSLTTVPSQDVKLATVMYGGALYRQRGSITDFASFDGMSTGSTNGLSPLVKQLLGVDRPQVA
;
A
#
# COMPACT_ATOMS: atom_id res chain seq x y z
N MET A 1 -7.68 2.27 -2.95
CA MET A 1 -8.48 1.50 -1.98
C MET A 1 -8.93 0.23 -2.68
N ALA A 2 -8.51 -0.93 -2.18
CA ALA A 2 -8.99 -2.23 -2.66
C ALA A 2 -10.04 -2.76 -1.69
N THR A 3 -11.03 -3.50 -2.18
CA THR A 3 -12.03 -4.16 -1.33
C THR A 3 -12.22 -5.58 -1.82
N TYR A 4 -11.91 -6.53 -0.94
CA TYR A 4 -12.00 -7.96 -1.19
C TYR A 4 -13.25 -8.52 -0.52
N LYS A 5 -13.86 -9.53 -1.14
CA LYS A 5 -14.95 -10.29 -0.51
C LYS A 5 -14.40 -11.41 0.36
N THR A 6 -15.03 -11.64 1.49
CA THR A 6 -14.65 -12.75 2.38
C THR A 6 -15.07 -14.08 1.78
N ALA A 7 -14.40 -15.16 2.18
CA ALA A 7 -14.81 -16.54 1.90
C ALA A 7 -15.10 -17.31 3.19
N SER A 8 -14.44 -16.99 4.29
CA SER A 8 -14.71 -17.59 5.60
C SER A 8 -14.41 -16.64 6.76
N LYS A 9 -14.90 -17.01 7.94
CA LYS A 9 -14.52 -16.42 9.23
C LYS A 9 -14.39 -17.49 10.31
N GLN A 10 -13.54 -17.21 11.28
CA GLN A 10 -13.32 -18.00 12.49
C GLN A 10 -12.81 -17.06 13.58
N LEU A 11 -13.13 -17.34 14.84
CA LEU A 11 -12.57 -16.65 15.98
C LEU A 11 -12.21 -17.65 17.07
N LEU A 12 -10.93 -17.71 17.44
CA LEU A 12 -10.42 -18.55 18.52
C LEU A 12 -9.44 -17.73 19.36
N ASP A 13 -9.44 -17.91 20.67
CA ASP A 13 -8.48 -17.31 21.61
C ASP A 13 -8.30 -15.78 21.47
N ASN A 14 -9.40 -15.07 21.15
CA ASN A 14 -9.42 -13.63 20.85
C ASN A 14 -8.64 -13.21 19.60
N TYR A 15 -8.48 -14.11 18.63
CA TYR A 15 -7.96 -13.83 17.30
C TYR A 15 -8.98 -14.24 16.25
N ALA A 16 -9.31 -13.30 15.37
CA ALA A 16 -10.12 -13.58 14.20
C ALA A 16 -9.21 -14.02 13.06
N CYS A 17 -9.59 -15.10 12.39
CA CYS A 17 -9.02 -15.52 11.13
C CYS A 17 -10.10 -15.49 10.05
N ILE A 18 -9.92 -14.65 9.03
CA ILE A 18 -10.84 -14.54 7.89
C ILE A 18 -10.08 -14.87 6.61
N SER A 19 -10.76 -15.47 5.64
CA SER A 19 -10.20 -15.64 4.30
C SER A 19 -10.89 -14.74 3.29
N THR A 20 -10.18 -14.40 2.23
CA THR A 20 -10.70 -13.65 1.08
C THR A 20 -10.87 -14.58 -0.13
N LEU A 21 -11.83 -14.26 -1.00
CA LEU A 21 -12.13 -15.06 -2.20
C LEU A 21 -10.98 -15.05 -3.22
N GLU A 22 -10.24 -13.96 -3.26
CA GLU A 22 -9.17 -13.72 -4.22
C GLU A 22 -7.87 -13.39 -3.47
N PRO A 23 -6.69 -13.67 -4.07
CA PRO A 23 -5.43 -13.25 -3.49
C PRO A 23 -5.38 -11.74 -3.26
N THR A 24 -4.71 -11.32 -2.19
CA THR A 24 -4.62 -9.91 -1.79
C THR A 24 -3.17 -9.44 -1.68
N ASP A 25 -2.92 -8.17 -2.00
CA ASP A 25 -1.63 -7.51 -1.76
C ASP A 25 -1.44 -7.04 -0.31
N ILE A 26 -2.31 -7.46 0.60
CA ILE A 26 -2.25 -7.11 2.03
C ILE A 26 -1.05 -7.85 2.64
N THR A 27 -0.22 -7.12 3.37
CA THR A 27 0.94 -7.67 4.10
C THR A 27 0.75 -7.56 5.61
N VAL A 28 1.55 -8.31 6.37
CA VAL A 28 1.59 -8.21 7.84
C VAL A 28 1.94 -6.78 8.27
N GLY A 29 1.36 -6.32 9.37
CA GLY A 29 1.54 -4.97 9.93
C GLY A 29 0.64 -3.90 9.31
N GLN A 30 -0.07 -4.20 8.23
CA GLN A 30 -0.97 -3.24 7.58
C GLN A 30 -2.32 -3.15 8.28
N SER A 31 -2.95 -1.98 8.18
CA SER A 31 -4.30 -1.77 8.70
C SER A 31 -5.34 -2.13 7.66
N VAL A 32 -6.33 -2.93 8.05
CA VAL A 32 -7.48 -3.34 7.23
C VAL A 32 -8.77 -2.98 7.94
N THR A 33 -9.80 -2.65 7.16
CA THR A 33 -11.16 -2.44 7.67
C THR A 33 -12.02 -3.62 7.24
N VAL A 34 -12.56 -4.34 8.21
CA VAL A 34 -13.44 -5.49 8.02
C VAL A 34 -14.87 -5.06 8.27
N GLY A 35 -15.78 -5.44 7.36
CA GLY A 35 -17.18 -5.07 7.42
C GLY A 35 -18.11 -6.21 6.99
N SER A 36 -19.40 -6.05 7.26
CA SER A 36 -20.45 -6.98 6.85
C SER A 36 -20.28 -8.44 7.32
N LEU A 37 -19.51 -8.66 8.41
CA LEU A 37 -19.36 -9.95 9.10
C LEU A 37 -20.06 -10.00 10.47
N GLY A 38 -20.45 -8.83 10.98
CA GLY A 38 -21.06 -8.65 12.30
C GLY A 38 -20.03 -8.47 13.40
N ALA A 39 -20.47 -8.11 14.61
CA ALA A 39 -19.59 -8.12 15.78
C ALA A 39 -19.20 -9.57 16.13
N PRO A 40 -17.96 -9.83 16.58
CA PRO A 40 -16.88 -8.86 16.85
C PRO A 40 -15.97 -8.57 15.63
N PHE A 41 -16.21 -9.22 14.48
CA PHE A 41 -15.34 -9.17 13.29
C PHE A 41 -15.29 -7.81 12.58
N ASN A 42 -16.33 -6.98 12.71
CA ASN A 42 -16.36 -5.68 12.06
C ASN A 42 -15.50 -4.66 12.82
N GLY A 43 -14.65 -3.93 12.11
CA GLY A 43 -13.77 -2.92 12.70
C GLY A 43 -12.55 -2.63 11.84
N THR A 44 -11.65 -1.80 12.37
CA THR A 44 -10.33 -1.56 11.78
C THR A 44 -9.29 -2.26 12.63
N PHE A 45 -8.49 -3.11 12.00
CA PHE A 45 -7.53 -3.99 12.67
C PHE A 45 -6.17 -3.93 11.99
N THR A 46 -5.14 -4.33 12.74
CA THR A 46 -3.80 -4.55 12.21
C THR A 46 -3.64 -6.02 11.88
N VAL A 47 -3.15 -6.33 10.69
CA VAL A 47 -2.86 -7.71 10.26
C VAL A 47 -1.66 -8.24 11.02
N LEU A 48 -1.84 -9.37 11.71
CA LEU A 48 -0.80 -10.01 12.52
C LEU A 48 -0.14 -11.19 11.80
N ALA A 49 -0.91 -11.94 11.02
CA ALA A 49 -0.41 -13.05 10.23
C ALA A 49 -1.23 -13.23 8.94
N LEU A 50 -0.63 -13.92 7.97
CA LEU A 50 -1.26 -14.32 6.71
C LEU A 50 -1.15 -15.84 6.53
N PRO A 51 -1.91 -16.63 7.30
CA PRO A 51 -1.77 -18.08 7.28
C PRO A 51 -2.17 -18.70 5.94
N GLN A 52 -1.67 -19.91 5.66
CA GLN A 52 -2.04 -20.71 4.49
C GLN A 52 -2.82 -21.99 4.88
N TYR A 53 -3.00 -22.21 6.18
CA TYR A 53 -3.53 -23.42 6.78
C TYR A 53 -4.57 -23.08 7.85
N SER A 54 -5.41 -24.06 8.21
CA SER A 54 -6.48 -23.86 9.20
C SER A 54 -5.92 -23.41 10.55
N PHE A 55 -6.41 -22.29 11.08
CA PHE A 55 -6.04 -21.79 12.40
C PHE A 55 -6.72 -22.63 13.50
N THR A 56 -5.93 -23.09 14.47
CA THR A 56 -6.43 -23.99 15.54
C THR A 56 -6.37 -23.36 16.93
N GLY A 57 -5.75 -22.19 17.08
CA GLY A 57 -5.68 -21.46 18.33
C GLY A 57 -4.29 -20.90 18.60
N VAL A 58 -4.06 -20.53 19.86
CA VAL A 58 -2.79 -19.97 20.32
C VAL A 58 -2.15 -20.91 21.35
N ASP A 59 -0.85 -21.13 21.24
CA ASP A 59 -0.09 -21.86 22.24
C ASP A 59 -0.13 -21.12 23.58
N ALA A 60 -0.53 -21.83 24.64
CA ALA A 60 -0.75 -21.22 25.95
C ALA A 60 0.55 -20.83 26.68
N GLU A 61 1.70 -21.38 26.29
CA GLU A 61 3.00 -21.12 26.91
C GLU A 61 3.85 -20.15 26.09
N THR A 62 3.91 -20.32 24.77
CA THR A 62 4.73 -19.48 23.87
C THR A 62 3.96 -18.29 23.30
N GLY A 63 2.63 -18.38 23.22
CA GLY A 63 1.79 -17.38 22.54
C GLY A 63 1.85 -17.47 21.01
N GLU A 64 2.43 -18.52 20.44
CA GLU A 64 2.52 -18.72 19.00
C GLU A 64 1.17 -19.16 18.39
N PHE A 65 0.92 -18.75 17.15
CA PHE A 65 -0.27 -19.20 16.42
C PHE A 65 -0.10 -20.64 15.95
N LEU A 66 -1.08 -21.48 16.26
CA LEU A 66 -1.11 -22.89 15.87
C LEU A 66 -1.97 -23.10 14.62
N TYR A 67 -1.52 -23.99 13.74
CA TYR A 67 -2.19 -24.30 12.48
C TYR A 67 -2.22 -25.81 12.21
N ASP A 68 -3.33 -26.30 11.65
CA ASP A 68 -3.43 -27.66 11.09
C ASP A 68 -2.95 -27.65 9.63
N THR A 69 -1.72 -28.14 9.43
CA THR A 69 -1.05 -28.17 8.12
C THR A 69 -1.64 -29.17 7.13
N ASN A 70 -2.59 -30.02 7.55
CA ASN A 70 -3.30 -30.93 6.65
C ASN A 70 -4.46 -30.24 5.92
N ILE A 71 -4.92 -29.09 6.42
CA ILE A 71 -6.06 -28.35 5.88
C ILE A 71 -5.57 -27.01 5.33
N ALA A 72 -5.34 -26.96 4.01
CA ALA A 72 -4.97 -25.74 3.33
C ALA A 72 -6.18 -24.80 3.19
N ILE A 73 -6.01 -23.56 3.65
CA ILE A 73 -7.00 -22.50 3.51
C ILE A 73 -6.22 -21.24 3.12
N PRO A 74 -6.15 -20.92 1.82
CA PRO A 74 -5.35 -19.81 1.33
C PRO A 74 -6.01 -18.44 1.63
N ASN A 75 -5.25 -17.38 1.36
CA ASN A 75 -5.71 -15.98 1.43
C ASN A 75 -6.28 -15.57 2.80
N GLN A 76 -5.76 -16.16 3.88
CA GLN A 76 -6.18 -15.82 5.23
C GLN A 76 -5.50 -14.57 5.75
N ILE A 77 -6.24 -13.86 6.60
CA ILE A 77 -5.83 -12.65 7.31
C ILE A 77 -6.21 -12.87 8.77
N LEU A 78 -5.22 -12.84 9.65
CA LEU A 78 -5.40 -12.99 11.08
C LEU A 78 -5.17 -11.66 11.79
N TYR A 79 -6.08 -11.30 12.71
CA TYR A 79 -6.00 -10.09 13.52
C TYR A 79 -6.57 -10.29 14.92
N ALA A 80 -6.14 -9.48 15.88
CA ALA A 80 -6.66 -9.51 17.24
C ALA A 80 -8.13 -9.05 17.27
N CYS A 81 -8.99 -9.85 17.89
CA CYS A 81 -10.43 -9.61 17.97
C CYS A 81 -11.00 -10.29 19.22
N THR A 82 -11.43 -9.50 20.22
CA THR A 82 -12.01 -10.05 21.46
C THR A 82 -13.46 -10.44 21.25
N GLY A 83 -13.81 -11.68 21.58
CA GLY A 83 -15.19 -12.16 21.52
C GLY A 83 -15.33 -13.64 21.83
N ASN A 84 -16.56 -14.13 21.78
CA ASN A 84 -16.85 -15.55 21.93
C ASN A 84 -16.33 -16.34 20.73
N ALA A 85 -15.79 -17.54 20.99
CA ALA A 85 -15.31 -18.43 19.95
C ALA A 85 -16.37 -18.66 18.86
N VAL A 86 -15.92 -18.58 17.62
CA VAL A 86 -16.72 -18.86 16.43
C VAL A 86 -15.95 -19.89 15.62
N GLU A 87 -16.53 -21.09 15.50
CA GLU A 87 -16.01 -22.14 14.64
C GLU A 87 -15.90 -21.67 13.19
N PHE A 88 -15.13 -22.41 12.38
CA PHE A 88 -14.96 -22.07 10.98
C PHE A 88 -16.31 -22.04 10.24
N VAL A 89 -16.63 -20.90 9.60
CA VAL A 89 -17.86 -20.72 8.82
C VAL A 89 -17.52 -20.09 7.47
N ALA A 90 -18.04 -20.69 6.39
CA ALA A 90 -18.02 -20.07 5.06
C ALA A 90 -18.98 -18.87 5.02
N ILE A 91 -18.47 -17.71 4.58
CA ILE A 91 -19.25 -16.47 4.51
C ILE A 91 -18.75 -15.56 3.38
N TYR A 92 -19.66 -15.22 2.46
CA TYR A 92 -19.36 -14.47 1.23
C TYR A 92 -19.90 -13.04 1.21
N THR A 93 -20.51 -12.61 2.31
CA THR A 93 -21.13 -11.28 2.43
C THR A 93 -20.19 -10.24 3.01
N GLY A 94 -19.10 -10.67 3.68
CA GLY A 94 -18.13 -9.79 4.30
C GLY A 94 -17.26 -9.04 3.31
N THR A 95 -16.64 -7.98 3.80
CA THR A 95 -15.69 -7.15 3.03
C THR A 95 -14.43 -6.91 3.83
N VAL A 96 -13.28 -6.98 3.17
CA VAL A 96 -11.99 -6.54 3.70
C VAL A 96 -11.49 -5.41 2.82
N THR A 97 -11.48 -4.21 3.37
CA THR A 97 -11.04 -3.00 2.67
C THR A 97 -9.64 -2.62 3.13
N TYR A 98 -8.78 -2.34 2.15
CA TYR A 98 -7.39 -1.95 2.37
C TYR A 98 -7.10 -0.62 1.65
N THR A 99 -6.61 0.36 2.41
CA THR A 99 -6.30 1.72 1.92
C THR A 99 -4.87 2.09 2.26
N GLN A 100 -4.09 2.36 1.23
CA GLN A 100 -2.71 2.87 1.32
C GLN A 100 -2.74 4.36 1.05
N THR A 101 -2.59 5.17 2.10
CA THR A 101 -2.47 6.62 1.97
C THR A 101 -1.10 7.04 2.50
N CYS A 102 -0.14 7.15 1.60
CA CYS A 102 1.19 7.63 1.92
C CYS A 102 1.20 9.17 2.00
N THR A 103 1.87 9.72 3.00
CA THR A 103 1.97 11.16 3.27
C THR A 103 3.42 11.60 3.51
N TRP A 104 4.38 11.05 2.75
CA TRP A 104 5.81 11.37 2.90
C TRP A 104 6.18 12.80 2.52
N ILE A 105 5.50 13.36 1.52
CA ILE A 105 5.68 14.73 1.05
C ILE A 105 4.35 15.48 0.94
N THR A 106 4.43 16.80 0.90
CA THR A 106 3.34 17.75 0.70
C THR A 106 3.51 18.53 -0.59
N ALA A 107 2.51 19.33 -0.97
CA ALA A 107 2.62 20.28 -2.07
C ALA A 107 3.76 21.29 -1.84
N THR A 108 3.92 21.77 -0.61
CA THR A 108 4.97 22.72 -0.22
C THR A 108 6.37 22.16 -0.44
N ASP A 109 6.61 20.88 -0.13
CA ASP A 109 7.91 20.26 -0.40
C ASP A 109 8.28 20.30 -1.90
N ILE A 110 7.28 20.20 -2.79
CA ILE A 110 7.48 20.31 -4.25
C ILE A 110 7.71 21.77 -4.66
N GLU A 111 6.93 22.71 -4.13
CA GLU A 111 7.09 24.14 -4.39
C GLU A 111 8.50 24.63 -4.04
N ASP A 112 8.98 24.28 -2.84
CA ASP A 112 10.31 24.61 -2.35
C ASP A 112 11.41 24.02 -3.25
N TRP A 113 11.22 22.80 -3.75
CA TRP A 113 12.19 22.14 -4.62
C TRP A 113 12.24 22.74 -6.03
N ILE A 114 11.09 23.12 -6.61
CA ILE A 114 11.06 23.77 -7.93
C ILE A 114 11.56 25.22 -7.81
N GLY A 115 11.44 25.83 -6.62
CA GLY A 115 11.87 27.21 -6.36
C GLY A 115 10.90 28.26 -6.95
N ILE A 116 9.64 27.88 -7.15
CA ILE A 116 8.58 28.78 -7.65
C ILE A 116 7.35 28.66 -6.75
N GLY A 117 6.80 29.81 -6.34
CA GLY A 117 5.52 29.86 -5.66
C GLY A 117 4.36 29.57 -6.62
N THR A 118 3.22 29.17 -6.06
CA THR A 118 1.98 29.01 -6.84
C THR A 118 1.43 30.36 -7.29
N ALA A 119 1.13 30.49 -8.58
CA ALA A 119 0.60 31.72 -9.16
C ALA A 119 -0.94 31.79 -9.09
N THR A 120 -1.60 30.63 -9.09
CA THR A 120 -3.06 30.52 -9.08
C THR A 120 -3.53 29.40 -8.14
N ALA A 121 -4.79 29.47 -7.72
CA ALA A 121 -5.42 28.38 -6.94
C ALA A 121 -5.44 27.04 -7.70
N ALA A 122 -5.47 27.08 -9.04
CA ALA A 122 -5.36 25.87 -9.87
C ALA A 122 -3.97 25.24 -9.78
N ASP A 123 -2.90 26.04 -9.66
CA ASP A 123 -1.54 25.54 -9.48
C ASP A 123 -1.38 24.84 -8.13
N THR A 124 -1.90 25.44 -7.06
CA THR A 124 -1.90 24.86 -5.71
C THR A 124 -2.66 23.53 -5.67
N THR A 125 -3.83 23.48 -6.33
CA THR A 125 -4.63 22.25 -6.43
C THR A 125 -3.87 21.16 -7.19
N PHE A 126 -3.21 21.52 -8.28
CA PHE A 126 -2.46 20.56 -9.09
C PHE A 126 -1.20 20.05 -8.37
N LEU A 127 -0.48 20.88 -7.62
CA LEU A 127 0.64 20.45 -6.79
C LEU A 127 0.21 19.47 -5.69
N THR A 128 -0.96 19.70 -5.09
CA THR A 128 -1.55 18.76 -4.14
C THR A 128 -1.79 17.39 -4.78
N ILE A 129 -2.30 17.34 -6.02
CA ILE A 129 -2.47 16.10 -6.79
C ILE A 129 -1.11 15.45 -7.08
N CYS A 130 -0.10 16.23 -7.49
CA CYS A 130 1.25 15.73 -7.76
C CYS A 130 1.88 15.10 -6.52
N ALA A 131 1.75 15.73 -5.34
CA ALA A 131 2.23 15.20 -4.08
C ALA A 131 1.54 13.88 -3.70
N ALA A 132 0.20 13.82 -3.80
CA ALA A 132 -0.55 12.61 -3.52
C ALA A 132 -0.19 11.45 -4.48
N ALA A 133 -0.03 11.75 -5.76
CA ALA A 133 0.39 10.78 -6.78
C ALA A 133 1.82 10.28 -6.52
N ALA A 134 2.75 11.19 -6.20
CA ALA A 134 4.14 10.85 -5.92
C ALA A 134 4.28 9.96 -4.68
N ASN A 135 3.63 10.34 -3.57
CA ASN A 135 3.59 9.53 -2.36
C ASN A 135 3.09 8.11 -2.64
N SER A 136 1.95 7.99 -3.33
CA SER A 136 1.33 6.70 -3.63
C SER A 136 2.17 5.84 -4.59
N PHE A 137 2.83 6.46 -5.55
CA PHE A 137 3.67 5.77 -6.51
C PHE A 137 4.98 5.28 -5.88
N CYS A 138 5.71 6.18 -5.22
CA CYS A 138 7.00 5.88 -4.60
C CYS A 138 6.86 4.84 -3.49
N TYR A 139 5.80 4.92 -2.68
CA TYR A 139 5.48 3.91 -1.67
C TYR A 139 5.28 2.53 -2.30
N ARG A 140 4.40 2.40 -3.31
CA ARG A 140 4.11 1.11 -3.94
C ARG A 140 5.34 0.48 -4.58
N ARG A 141 6.17 1.27 -5.27
CA ARG A 141 7.43 0.78 -5.85
C ARG A 141 8.37 0.20 -4.79
N ARG A 142 8.44 0.83 -3.62
CA ARG A 142 9.26 0.34 -2.51
C ARG A 142 8.65 -0.93 -1.90
N GLN A 143 7.33 -0.97 -1.74
CA GLN A 143 6.62 -2.18 -1.28
C GLN A 143 6.85 -3.37 -2.24
N GLU A 144 6.78 -3.14 -3.55
CA GLU A 144 6.99 -4.15 -4.60
C GLU A 144 8.39 -4.80 -4.55
N VAL A 145 9.40 -4.09 -4.01
CA VAL A 145 10.77 -4.63 -3.84
C VAL A 145 11.07 -5.06 -2.40
N GLY A 146 10.06 -5.17 -1.54
CA GLY A 146 10.16 -5.75 -0.20
C GLY A 146 10.42 -4.75 0.95
N TYR A 147 10.25 -3.44 0.74
CA TYR A 147 10.26 -2.49 1.85
C TYR A 147 8.93 -2.46 2.62
N PHE A 148 9.02 -2.41 3.95
CA PHE A 148 7.88 -2.26 4.86
C PHE A 148 7.91 -0.88 5.52
N ASP A 149 7.73 0.16 4.70
CA ASP A 149 7.81 1.53 5.18
C ASP A 149 6.51 1.99 5.85
N SER A 150 6.62 2.94 6.78
CA SER A 150 5.47 3.65 7.34
C SER A 150 4.80 4.51 6.26
N LEU A 151 3.45 4.50 6.22
CA LEU A 151 2.68 5.37 5.34
C LEU A 151 2.76 6.85 5.74
N THR A 152 2.96 7.14 7.04
CA THR A 152 2.93 8.51 7.57
C THR A 152 4.32 9.09 7.84
N THR A 153 5.33 8.23 7.97
CA THR A 153 6.71 8.64 8.26
C THR A 153 7.60 8.22 7.11
N VAL A 154 8.23 9.19 6.45
CA VAL A 154 9.21 8.89 5.41
C VAL A 154 10.40 8.15 6.03
N PRO A 155 10.87 7.03 5.44
CA PRO A 155 11.91 6.20 6.04
C PRO A 155 13.28 6.90 6.12
N SER A 156 13.58 7.77 5.16
CA SER A 156 14.87 8.45 5.04
C SER A 156 14.82 9.65 4.09
N GLN A 157 15.82 10.53 4.15
CA GLN A 157 15.84 11.79 3.39
C GLN A 157 16.09 11.60 1.88
N ASP A 158 16.79 10.55 1.48
CA ASP A 158 16.92 10.13 0.08
C ASP A 158 15.57 9.72 -0.52
N VAL A 159 14.76 8.96 0.22
CA VAL A 159 13.39 8.59 -0.17
C VAL A 159 12.50 9.84 -0.23
N LYS A 160 12.63 10.75 0.73
CA LYS A 160 11.94 12.05 0.69
C LYS A 160 12.30 12.81 -0.59
N LEU A 161 13.59 13.00 -0.85
CA LEU A 161 14.08 13.71 -2.03
C LEU A 161 13.60 13.06 -3.33
N ALA A 162 13.66 11.73 -3.44
CA ALA A 162 13.19 11.02 -4.63
C ALA A 162 11.69 11.24 -4.89
N THR A 163 10.89 11.21 -3.81
CA THR A 163 9.45 11.44 -3.88
C THR A 163 9.14 12.88 -4.30
N VAL A 164 9.87 13.86 -3.74
CA VAL A 164 9.77 15.28 -4.15
C VAL A 164 10.17 15.47 -5.61
N MET A 165 11.29 14.90 -6.05
CA MET A 165 11.77 14.98 -7.43
C MET A 165 10.77 14.39 -8.43
N TYR A 166 10.16 13.26 -8.09
CA TYR A 166 9.12 12.66 -8.92
C TYR A 166 7.86 13.54 -8.97
N GLY A 167 7.40 14.06 -7.83
CA GLY A 167 6.28 15.00 -7.78
C GLY A 167 6.54 16.28 -8.59
N GLY A 168 7.75 16.83 -8.52
CA GLY A 168 8.16 18.00 -9.31
C GLY A 168 8.24 17.72 -10.82
N ALA A 169 8.65 16.51 -11.21
CA ALA A 169 8.62 16.08 -12.61
C ALA A 169 7.17 16.00 -13.14
N LEU A 170 6.24 15.42 -12.36
CA LEU A 170 4.81 15.39 -12.72
C LEU A 170 4.25 16.80 -12.89
N TYR A 171 4.64 17.74 -12.02
CA TYR A 171 4.19 19.13 -12.12
C TYR A 171 4.66 19.78 -13.44
N ARG A 172 5.95 19.66 -13.75
CA ARG A 172 6.55 20.24 -14.97
C ARG A 172 5.96 19.66 -16.25
N GLN A 173 5.51 18.41 -16.23
CA GLN A 173 4.91 17.76 -17.39
C GLN A 173 3.58 18.38 -17.83
N ARG A 174 2.90 19.14 -16.96
CA ARG A 174 1.68 19.89 -17.34
C ARG A 174 1.92 20.85 -18.51
N GLY A 175 3.14 21.35 -18.67
CA GLY A 175 3.53 22.24 -19.78
C GLY A 175 4.36 21.57 -20.88
N SER A 176 4.66 20.27 -20.78
CA SER A 176 5.63 19.59 -21.66
C SER A 176 5.00 18.85 -22.86
N ILE A 177 3.75 19.14 -23.21
CA ILE A 177 3.19 18.74 -24.50
C ILE A 177 3.76 19.71 -25.55
N THR A 178 4.93 19.39 -26.10
CA THR A 178 5.61 20.21 -27.12
C THR A 178 5.65 19.54 -28.50
N ASP A 179 5.40 18.23 -28.57
CA ASP A 179 5.66 17.42 -29.75
C ASP A 179 4.33 16.98 -30.39
N PHE A 180 3.64 17.91 -31.05
CA PHE A 180 2.82 17.50 -32.21
C PHE A 180 3.81 17.10 -33.28
N ALA A 181 3.92 15.81 -33.59
CA ALA A 181 4.88 15.27 -34.56
C ALA A 181 4.84 16.06 -35.88
N SER A 182 5.74 17.03 -36.05
CA SER A 182 6.02 17.67 -37.34
C SER A 182 7.13 16.87 -38.00
N PHE A 183 6.95 16.53 -39.29
CA PHE A 183 7.79 15.60 -40.05
C PHE A 183 9.30 15.93 -40.12
N ASP A 184 9.75 17.10 -39.65
CA ASP A 184 11.13 17.59 -39.81
C ASP A 184 12.00 17.60 -38.55
N GLY A 185 11.49 17.18 -37.39
CA GLY A 185 12.24 17.26 -36.13
C GLY A 185 12.72 15.90 -35.62
N MET A 186 14.02 15.61 -35.73
CA MET A 186 14.65 14.50 -35.01
C MET A 186 14.68 14.83 -33.50
N SER A 187 13.54 14.65 -32.83
CA SER A 187 13.35 14.92 -31.39
C SER A 187 14.08 13.86 -30.56
N THR A 188 15.07 14.30 -29.77
CA THR A 188 15.53 13.52 -28.61
C THR A 188 14.35 13.41 -27.66
N GLY A 189 13.74 12.21 -27.60
CA GLY A 189 12.54 11.97 -26.81
C GLY A 189 12.66 12.57 -25.41
N SER A 190 11.68 13.40 -25.03
CA SER A 190 11.59 13.95 -23.69
C SER A 190 11.67 12.81 -22.67
N THR A 191 12.52 12.95 -21.64
CA THR A 191 12.67 11.97 -20.56
C THR A 191 11.39 11.99 -19.71
N ASN A 192 10.35 11.34 -20.21
CA ASN A 192 9.07 11.17 -19.53
C ASN A 192 9.14 9.87 -18.73
N GLY A 193 9.43 9.96 -17.43
CA GLY A 193 9.39 8.77 -16.57
C GLY A 193 10.15 8.87 -15.26
N LEU A 194 10.23 7.74 -14.57
CA LEU A 194 11.10 7.59 -13.39
C LEU A 194 12.55 7.74 -13.82
N SER A 195 13.19 8.85 -13.46
CA SER A 195 14.61 9.01 -13.75
C SER A 195 15.41 7.92 -13.02
N PRO A 196 16.53 7.43 -13.59
CA PRO A 196 17.42 6.49 -12.91
C PRO A 196 17.84 7.00 -11.52
N LEU A 197 17.96 8.32 -11.35
CA LEU A 197 18.25 8.96 -10.07
C LEU A 197 17.14 8.74 -9.04
N VAL A 198 15.87 8.90 -9.42
CA VAL A 198 14.72 8.61 -8.53
C VAL A 198 14.71 7.13 -8.15
N LYS A 199 15.00 6.21 -9.08
CA LYS A 199 15.10 4.76 -8.78
C LYS A 199 16.18 4.47 -7.75
N GLN A 200 17.37 5.04 -7.96
CA GLN A 200 18.51 4.88 -7.07
C GLN A 200 18.20 5.39 -5.65
N LEU A 201 17.64 6.59 -5.53
CA LEU A 201 17.29 7.19 -4.24
C LEU A 201 16.14 6.46 -3.54
N LEU A 202 15.14 5.97 -4.28
CA LEU A 202 14.09 5.11 -3.73
C LEU A 202 14.60 3.72 -3.35
N GLY A 203 15.81 3.34 -3.79
CA GLY A 203 16.33 2.01 -3.55
C GLY A 203 15.54 0.91 -4.26
N VAL A 204 14.91 1.21 -5.39
CA VAL A 204 14.16 0.23 -6.21
C VAL A 204 14.99 -0.20 -7.42
N ASP A 205 14.62 -1.29 -8.08
CA ASP A 205 15.34 -1.85 -9.25
C ASP A 205 16.84 -2.17 -8.97
N ARG A 206 17.17 -2.54 -7.72
CA ARG A 206 18.50 -3.07 -7.38
C ARG A 206 18.67 -4.47 -7.99
N PRO A 207 19.86 -4.88 -8.45
CA PRO A 207 20.10 -6.27 -8.80
C PRO A 207 19.80 -7.15 -7.59
N GLN A 208 18.74 -7.96 -7.66
CA GLN A 208 18.46 -8.98 -6.66
C GLN A 208 19.22 -10.25 -7.06
N VAL A 209 20.02 -10.79 -6.15
CA VAL A 209 20.58 -12.14 -6.33
C VAL A 209 19.42 -13.10 -6.11
N ALA A 210 19.06 -13.84 -7.17
CA ALA A 210 18.08 -14.90 -7.14
C ALA A 210 18.59 -16.12 -6.35
#